data_AF-A0A498K5G4-F1
#
_entry.id   AF-A0A498K5G4-F1
#
_cell.length_a   1.000
_cell.length_b   1.000
_cell.length_c   1.000
_cell.angle_alpha   90.00
_cell.angle_beta   90.00
_cell.angle_gamma   90.00
#
_symmetry.space_group_name_H-M   'P 1'
#
loop_
_entity.id
_entity.type
_entity.pdbx_description
1 polymer ?
#
loop_
_entity_poly.entity_id
_entity_poly.type
_entity_poly.pdbx_seq_one_letter_code
_entity_poly.pdbx_strand_id
1 'polypeptide(L)'
;MPGSKEWRKTTLVPIKLLMYHKQPGRPKTSRKKEADEIPKRAIKLRRYGIVTSCNICEVDDHNSATCRNNEHEVSKIKVKPNLKFQLKLNVNLQFNLNLKLKGRQFYL
;
A
#
# COMPACT_ATOMS: atom_id res chain seq x y z
N MET A 1 26.66 59.53 -15.71
CA MET A 1 26.51 59.33 -14.26
C MET A 1 27.82 58.77 -13.74
N PRO A 2 28.42 59.34 -12.68
CA PRO A 2 29.69 58.85 -12.16
C PRO A 2 29.56 57.40 -11.67
N GLY A 3 30.62 56.62 -11.90
CA GLY A 3 30.67 55.20 -11.56
C GLY A 3 30.73 54.98 -10.04
N SER A 4 30.38 53.78 -9.57
CA SER A 4 30.35 53.47 -8.12
C SER A 4 31.67 53.76 -7.39
N LYS A 5 32.80 53.70 -8.08
CA LYS A 5 34.14 53.98 -7.54
C LYS A 5 34.42 55.47 -7.31
N GLU A 6 33.69 56.35 -8.01
CA GLU A 6 33.83 57.80 -7.95
C GLU A 6 32.91 58.43 -6.88
N TRP A 7 32.08 57.63 -6.23
CA TRP A 7 31.19 58.10 -5.17
C TRP A 7 31.99 58.47 -3.92
N ARG A 8 31.56 59.52 -3.22
CA ARG A 8 32.19 59.92 -1.95
C ARG A 8 32.09 58.77 -0.94
N LYS A 9 33.24 58.29 -0.47
CA LYS A 9 33.31 57.25 0.56
C LYS A 9 32.97 57.85 1.91
N THR A 10 32.02 57.24 2.59
CA THR A 10 31.55 57.67 3.90
C THR A 10 32.48 57.11 4.99
N THR A 11 32.92 57.95 5.94
CA THR A 11 33.71 57.54 7.13
C THR A 11 32.85 57.05 8.29
N LEU A 12 31.53 57.07 8.13
CA LEU A 12 30.56 56.65 9.13
C LEU A 12 30.65 55.14 9.36
N VAL A 13 30.41 54.74 10.60
CA VAL A 13 30.36 53.34 11.00
C VAL A 13 29.26 52.63 10.19
N PRO A 14 29.55 51.46 9.59
CA PRO A 14 28.54 50.70 8.87
C PRO A 14 27.38 50.35 9.79
N ILE A 15 26.16 50.51 9.30
CA ILE A 15 24.95 50.18 10.06
C ILE A 15 25.00 48.68 10.39
N LYS A 16 25.06 48.35 11.69
CA LYS A 16 24.97 46.96 12.13
C LYS A 16 23.58 46.44 11.79
N LEU A 17 23.53 45.39 10.97
CA LEU A 17 22.28 44.71 10.67
C LEU A 17 21.66 44.20 11.97
N LEU A 18 20.36 44.46 12.16
CA LEU A 18 19.60 43.86 13.24
C LEU A 18 19.66 42.35 13.07
N MET A 19 20.06 41.63 14.12
CA MET A 19 20.06 40.18 14.10
C MET A 19 18.63 39.70 13.85
N TYR A 20 18.45 38.97 12.75
CA TYR A 20 17.14 38.47 12.36
C TYR A 20 16.56 37.56 13.46
N HIS A 21 15.45 37.98 14.05
CA HIS A 21 14.71 37.21 15.04
C HIS A 21 13.44 36.63 14.41
N LYS A 22 13.38 35.30 14.23
CA LYS A 22 12.16 34.63 13.78
C LYS A 22 11.09 34.76 14.87
N GLN A 23 10.04 35.52 14.56
CA GLN A 23 8.84 35.54 15.39
C GLN A 23 8.26 34.11 15.44
N PRO A 24 7.87 33.60 16.62
CA PRO A 24 7.18 32.32 16.69
C PRO A 24 5.89 32.42 15.88
N GLY A 25 5.74 31.53 14.90
CA GLY A 25 4.52 31.46 14.11
C GLY A 25 3.34 30.94 14.94
N ARG A 26 2.12 31.19 14.45
CA ARG A 26 0.91 30.58 15.03
C ARG A 26 1.10 29.05 15.10
N PRO A 27 0.92 28.41 16.26
CA PRO A 27 0.93 26.95 16.35
C PRO A 27 -0.08 26.36 15.37
N LYS A 28 0.35 25.39 14.57
CA LYS A 28 -0.57 24.63 13.71
C LYS A 28 -1.47 23.78 14.60
N THR A 29 -2.63 24.31 14.99
CA THR A 29 -3.66 23.52 15.66
C THR A 29 -4.24 22.54 14.63
N SER A 30 -4.09 21.23 14.85
CA SER A 30 -4.84 20.25 14.09
C SER A 30 -6.30 20.27 14.58
N ARG A 31 -7.24 20.33 13.64
CA ARG A 31 -8.67 20.16 13.94
C ARG A 31 -8.91 18.75 14.51
N LYS A 32 -9.77 18.64 15.54
CA LYS A 32 -10.31 17.35 15.99
C LYS A 32 -11.19 16.77 14.88
N LYS A 33 -10.96 15.52 14.52
CA LYS A 33 -11.74 14.84 13.49
C LYS A 33 -12.91 14.11 14.14
N GLU A 34 -14.07 14.19 13.51
CA GLU A 34 -15.23 13.39 13.90
C GLU A 34 -15.01 11.91 13.57
N ALA A 35 -15.73 11.01 14.25
CA ALA A 35 -15.56 9.57 14.13
C ALA A 35 -15.76 9.03 12.70
N ASP A 36 -16.64 9.68 11.92
CA ASP A 36 -16.97 9.29 10.55
C ASP A 36 -16.01 9.89 9.50
N GLU A 37 -15.03 10.69 9.90
CA GLU A 37 -14.09 11.27 8.94
C GLU A 37 -13.05 10.25 8.44
N ILE A 38 -12.96 10.13 7.11
CA ILE A 38 -11.97 9.31 6.44
C ILE A 38 -10.55 9.81 6.80
N PRO A 39 -9.65 8.92 7.27
CA PRO A 39 -8.29 9.33 7.59
C PRO A 39 -7.55 9.79 6.32
N LYS A 40 -6.74 10.85 6.44
CA LYS A 40 -6.06 11.55 5.33
C LYS A 40 -5.11 10.67 4.49
N ARG A 41 -4.86 9.43 4.92
CA ARG A 41 -3.96 8.45 4.27
C ARG A 41 -4.65 7.10 4.04
N ALA A 42 -5.97 7.07 3.91
CA ALA A 42 -6.67 5.86 3.52
C ALA A 42 -6.40 5.58 2.02
N ILE A 43 -5.78 4.45 1.71
CA ILE A 43 -5.56 4.00 0.31
C ILE A 43 -6.87 3.47 -0.30
N LYS A 44 -7.80 3.00 0.54
CA LYS A 44 -9.10 2.47 0.13
C LYS A 44 -10.21 3.10 0.97
N LEU A 45 -11.32 3.44 0.32
CA LEU A 45 -12.55 3.85 1.00
C LEU A 45 -13.16 2.63 1.71
N ARG A 46 -13.64 2.85 2.93
CA ARG A 46 -14.48 1.87 3.63
C ARG A 46 -15.86 1.86 2.99
N ARG A 47 -16.45 0.68 2.83
CA ARG A 47 -17.83 0.53 2.36
C ARG A 47 -18.74 0.49 3.58
N TYR A 48 -19.43 1.59 3.85
CA TYR A 48 -20.44 1.65 4.91
C TYR A 48 -21.82 1.44 4.29
N GLY A 49 -22.72 0.77 5.03
CA GLY A 49 -24.13 0.60 4.62
C GLY A 49 -24.39 -0.39 3.48
N ILE A 50 -23.44 -1.28 3.16
CA ILE A 50 -23.68 -2.35 2.18
C ILE A 50 -24.18 -3.58 2.93
N VAL A 51 -25.42 -3.96 2.64
CA VAL A 51 -25.98 -5.25 3.05
C VAL A 51 -25.48 -6.30 2.06
N THR A 52 -24.76 -7.30 2.56
CA THR A 52 -24.32 -8.43 1.73
C THR A 52 -25.26 -9.60 1.94
N SER A 53 -26.06 -9.90 0.92
CA SER A 53 -26.97 -11.04 0.89
C SER A 53 -26.25 -12.28 0.34
N CYS A 54 -26.52 -13.43 0.94
CA CYS A 54 -26.03 -14.71 0.45
C CYS A 54 -27.05 -15.35 -0.50
N ASN A 55 -26.65 -15.73 -1.71
CA ASN A 55 -27.56 -16.42 -2.64
C ASN A 55 -27.82 -17.90 -2.27
N ILE A 56 -27.09 -18.45 -1.30
CA ILE A 56 -27.18 -19.88 -0.92
C ILE A 56 -28.12 -20.07 0.26
N CYS A 57 -28.05 -19.17 1.25
CA CYS A 57 -28.90 -19.23 2.44
C CYS A 57 -29.87 -18.05 2.56
N GLU A 58 -29.84 -17.11 1.62
CA GLU A 58 -30.73 -15.94 1.57
C GLU A 58 -30.68 -15.07 2.84
N VAL A 59 -29.53 -15.11 3.55
CA VAL A 59 -29.30 -14.31 4.77
C VAL A 59 -28.40 -13.11 4.44
N ASP A 60 -28.78 -11.97 5.03
CA ASP A 60 -28.10 -10.69 4.96
C ASP A 60 -27.03 -10.57 6.06
N ASP A 61 -25.88 -11.21 5.85
CA ASP A 61 -24.73 -11.13 6.77
C ASP A 61 -23.42 -11.48 6.05
N HIS A 62 -23.48 -12.36 5.05
CA HIS A 62 -22.30 -12.87 4.37
C HIS A 62 -22.56 -13.14 2.89
N ASN A 63 -21.50 -13.30 2.11
CA ASN A 63 -21.61 -13.65 0.69
C ASN A 63 -21.57 -15.17 0.49
N SER A 64 -21.96 -15.64 -0.69
CA SER A 64 -21.88 -17.05 -1.07
C SER A 64 -20.46 -17.63 -1.05
N ALA A 65 -19.39 -16.87 -0.83
CA ALA A 65 -18.03 -17.43 -0.69
C ALA A 65 -17.70 -17.80 0.76
N THR A 66 -18.30 -17.12 1.74
CA THR A 66 -18.08 -17.35 3.17
C THR A 66 -19.28 -18.00 3.86
N CYS A 67 -20.24 -18.51 3.09
CA CYS A 67 -21.40 -19.23 3.62
C CYS A 67 -20.99 -20.58 4.20
N ARG A 68 -21.53 -20.90 5.37
CA ARG A 68 -21.31 -22.21 6.02
C ARG A 68 -21.84 -23.37 5.17
N ASN A 69 -22.84 -23.13 4.33
CA ASN A 69 -23.45 -24.15 3.47
C ASN A 69 -22.70 -24.37 2.14
N ASN A 70 -21.58 -23.67 1.93
CA ASN A 70 -20.81 -23.74 0.69
C ASN A 70 -20.22 -25.11 0.39
N GLU A 71 -19.99 -25.93 1.40
CA GLU A 71 -19.31 -27.21 1.25
C GLU A 71 -20.19 -28.26 0.55
N HIS A 72 -21.51 -28.11 0.59
CA HIS A 72 -22.45 -29.09 0.04
C HIS A 72 -22.72 -28.96 -1.47
N GLU A 73 -22.37 -27.83 -2.11
CA GLU A 73 -22.66 -27.60 -3.54
C GLU A 73 -21.44 -27.67 -4.47
N VAL A 74 -20.22 -27.76 -3.94
CA VAL A 74 -18.99 -27.85 -4.76
C VAL A 74 -18.93 -29.16 -5.57
N SER A 75 -19.71 -30.19 -5.18
CA SER A 75 -19.79 -31.48 -5.87
C SER A 75 -20.42 -31.43 -7.27
N LYS A 76 -21.08 -30.33 -7.66
CA LYS A 76 -21.76 -30.20 -8.96
C LYS A 76 -21.03 -29.35 -10.00
N ILE A 77 -19.96 -28.65 -9.62
CA ILE A 77 -19.21 -27.82 -10.57
C ILE A 77 -18.08 -28.67 -11.19
N LYS A 78 -18.28 -29.14 -12.44
CA LYS A 78 -17.20 -29.68 -13.27
C LYS A 78 -16.23 -28.55 -13.67
N VAL A 79 -15.38 -28.11 -12.75
CA VAL A 79 -14.30 -27.17 -13.08
C VAL A 79 -13.22 -27.95 -13.84
N LYS A 80 -13.15 -27.76 -15.17
CA LYS A 80 -11.99 -28.23 -15.94
C LYS A 80 -10.77 -27.44 -15.47
N PRO A 81 -9.70 -28.08 -14.96
CA PRO A 81 -8.52 -27.35 -14.54
C PRO A 81 -7.89 -26.63 -15.73
N ASN A 82 -7.45 -25.39 -15.51
CA ASN A 82 -6.78 -24.58 -16.52
C ASN A 82 -5.46 -25.26 -16.94
N LEU A 83 -5.28 -25.52 -18.24
CA LEU A 83 -4.12 -26.20 -18.84
C LEU A 83 -2.77 -25.58 -18.39
N LYS A 84 -2.77 -24.27 -18.09
CA LYS A 84 -1.59 -23.52 -17.63
C LYS A 84 -1.11 -23.93 -16.23
N PHE A 85 -1.99 -24.53 -15.41
CA PHE A 85 -1.65 -25.03 -14.07
C PHE A 85 -1.02 -26.44 -14.12
N GLN A 86 -1.40 -27.27 -15.09
CA GLN A 86 -0.85 -28.63 -15.26
C GLN A 86 0.62 -28.61 -15.68
N LEU A 87 1.00 -27.72 -16.60
CA LEU A 87 2.40 -27.60 -17.05
C LEU A 87 3.36 -27.18 -15.92
N LYS A 88 2.91 -26.33 -14.99
CA LYS A 88 3.75 -25.86 -13.88
C LYS A 88 4.07 -26.95 -12.86
N LEU A 89 3.13 -27.86 -12.59
CA LEU A 89 3.36 -28.99 -11.67
C LEU A 89 4.36 -29.99 -12.26
N ASN A 90 4.26 -30.26 -13.57
CA ASN A 90 5.13 -31.21 -14.26
C ASN A 90 6.58 -30.71 -14.36
N VAL A 91 6.80 -29.43 -14.66
CA VAL A 91 8.15 -28.84 -14.71
C VAL A 91 8.82 -28.88 -13.33
N ASN A 92 8.05 -28.65 -12.27
CA ASN A 92 8.59 -28.65 -10.90
C ASN A 92 8.91 -30.08 -10.41
N LEU A 93 8.08 -31.08 -10.76
CA LEU A 93 8.36 -32.49 -10.42
C LEU A 93 9.64 -33.00 -11.11
N GLN A 94 9.84 -32.62 -12.37
CA GLN A 94 10.99 -33.03 -13.17
C GLN A 94 12.30 -32.36 -12.70
N PHE A 95 12.23 -31.11 -12.22
CA PHE A 95 13.36 -30.42 -11.62
C PHE A 95 13.82 -31.07 -10.30
N ASN A 96 12.87 -31.45 -9.44
CA ASN A 96 13.16 -32.09 -8.15
C ASN A 96 13.74 -33.52 -8.27
N LEU A 97 13.28 -34.30 -9.27
CA LEU A 97 13.87 -35.62 -9.58
C LEU A 97 15.34 -35.50 -10.04
N ASN A 98 15.64 -34.50 -10.86
CA ASN A 98 16.99 -34.26 -11.37
C ASN A 98 17.99 -33.81 -10.28
N LEU A 99 17.53 -33.04 -9.29
CA LEU A 99 18.32 -32.68 -8.10
C LEU A 99 18.62 -33.90 -7.22
N LYS A 100 17.65 -34.80 -7.06
CA LYS A 100 17.80 -36.00 -6.21
C LYS A 100 18.73 -37.06 -6.80
N LEU A 101 18.84 -37.14 -8.13
CA LEU A 101 19.78 -38.03 -8.82
C LEU A 101 21.21 -37.49 -8.82
N LYS A 102 21.41 -36.16 -8.92
CA LYS A 102 22.74 -35.53 -8.87
C LYS A 102 23.36 -35.48 -7.47
N GLY A 103 22.54 -35.49 -6.42
CA GLY A 103 23.01 -35.53 -5.02
C GLY A 103 23.45 -36.92 -4.52
N ARG A 104 23.31 -37.97 -5.34
CA ARG A 104 23.59 -39.36 -4.95
C ARG A 104 24.94 -39.90 -5.47
N GLN A 105 25.74 -39.06 -6.14
CA GLN A 105 26.98 -39.45 -6.81
C GLN A 105 28.27 -39.08 -6.06
N PHE A 106 28.18 -38.51 -4.86
CA PHE A 106 29.33 -38.06 -4.05
C PHE A 106 29.34 -38.65 -2.64
N TYR A 107 29.22 -39.97 -2.51
CA TYR A 107 29.64 -40.71 -1.32
C TYR A 107 30.04 -42.13 -1.75
N LEU A 108 31.24 -42.26 -2.31
CA LEU A 108 32.04 -43.48 -2.31
C LEU A 108 33.48 -43.08 -2.01
#